data_AF-A0A653INI9-F1
#
_entry.id   AF-A0A653INI9-F1
#
_cell.length_a   1.000
_cell.length_b   1.000
_cell.length_c   1.000
_cell.angle_alpha   90.00
_cell.angle_beta   90.00
_cell.angle_gamma   90.00
#
_symmetry.space_group_name_H-M   'P 1'
#
loop_
_entity.id
_entity.type
_entity.pdbx_description
1 polymer ?
#
loop_
_entity_poly.entity_id
_entity_poly.type
_entity_poly.pdbx_seq_one_letter_code
_entity_poly.pdbx_strand_id
1 'polypeptide(L)' 'MLGKIIGGLIGARAARNTRGVDEPGGALMGVAAVALARRFGLPGMIAAAAGGYALKRYNERRRVTPGSSTYSRSQGRL' A
#
# COMPACT_ATOMS: atom_id res chain seq x y z
N MET A 1 5.29 26.42 1.35
CA MET A 1 4.03 26.57 2.12
C MET A 1 2.89 25.74 1.52
N LEU A 2 2.62 25.86 0.21
CA LEU A 2 1.51 25.18 -0.47
C LEU A 2 1.50 23.66 -0.32
N GLY A 3 2.67 23.01 -0.35
CA GLY A 3 2.78 21.55 -0.16
C GLY A 3 2.28 21.05 1.20
N LYS A 4 2.36 21.86 2.26
CA LYS A 4 1.83 21.50 3.59
C LYS A 4 0.29 21.58 3.62
N ILE A 5 -0.29 22.51 2.88
CA ILE A 5 -1.74 22.72 2.79
C ILE A 5 -2.38 21.58 1.99
N ILE A 6 -1.82 21.26 0.82
CA ILE A 6 -2.29 20.16 -0.03
C ILE A 6 -2.10 18.82 0.68
N GLY A 7 -0.93 18.61 1.31
CA GLY A 7 -0.66 17.41 2.09
C GLY A 7 -1.59 17.27 3.32
N GLY A 8 -1.90 18.39 3.99
CA GLY A 8 -2.84 18.41 5.10
C GLY A 8 -4.28 18.08 4.68
N LEU A 9 -4.72 18.57 3.52
CA LEU A 9 -6.06 18.30 2.99
C LEU A 9 -6.25 16.84 2.58
N ILE A 10 -5.26 16.27 1.87
CA ILE A 10 -5.26 14.85 1.49
C ILE A 10 -5.17 13.97 2.75
N GLY A 11 -4.32 14.34 3.72
CA GLY A 11 -4.19 13.64 5.00
C GLY A 11 -5.47 13.65 5.84
N ALA A 12 -6.15 14.79 5.93
CA ALA A 12 -7.42 14.93 6.65
C ALA A 12 -8.53 14.07 6.01
N ARG A 13 -8.52 13.91 4.69
CA ARG A 13 -9.49 13.08 3.98
C ARG A 13 -9.20 11.59 4.13
N ALA A 14 -7.92 11.20 4.10
CA ALA A 14 -7.50 9.83 4.39
C ALA A 14 -7.90 9.41 5.82
N ALA A 15 -7.64 10.26 6.82
CA ALA A 15 -7.96 9.98 8.22
C ALA A 15 -9.46 9.76 8.49
N ARG A 16 -10.34 10.39 7.70
CA ARG A 16 -11.80 10.20 7.82
C ARG A 16 -12.27 8.86 7.27
N ASN A 17 -11.57 8.29 6.30
CA ASN A 17 -11.95 7.06 5.61
C ASN A 17 -11.28 5.80 6.18
N THR A 18 -10.29 5.94 7.07
CA THR A 18 -9.52 4.84 7.66
C THR A 18 -10.07 4.35 9.01
N ARG A 19 -11.32 4.65 9.34
CA ARG A 19 -11.96 4.40 10.66
C ARG A 19 -12.19 2.92 11.01
N GLY A 20 -11.48 1.99 10.38
CA GLY A 20 -11.63 0.54 10.56
C GLY A 20 -10.46 -0.27 10.00
N VAL A 21 -9.24 0.30 9.94
CA VAL A 21 -8.02 -0.46 9.61
C VAL A 21 -7.42 -0.91 10.95
N ASP A 22 -7.27 -2.22 11.15
CA ASP A 22 -6.92 -2.91 12.40
C ASP A 22 -6.00 -2.08 13.33
N GLU A 23 -6.58 -1.67 14.45
CA GLU A 23 -6.35 -0.39 15.13
C GLU A 23 -4.92 -0.09 15.64
N PRO A 24 -4.10 -1.06 16.10
CA PRO A 24 -2.76 -0.73 16.59
C PRO A 24 -1.69 -0.84 15.50
N GLY A 25 -1.73 -1.92 14.71
CA GLY A 25 -0.68 -2.26 13.75
C GLY A 25 -0.70 -1.35 12.53
N GLY A 26 -1.90 -1.10 11.97
CA GLY A 26 -2.07 -0.21 10.83
C GLY A 26 -1.76 1.25 11.17
N ALA A 27 -2.15 1.69 12.37
CA ALA A 27 -1.87 3.05 12.86
C ALA A 27 -0.38 3.26 13.15
N LEU A 28 0.28 2.35 13.88
CA LEU A 28 1.72 2.45 14.14
C LEU A 28 2.53 2.43 12.83
N MET A 29 2.18 1.54 11.91
CA MET A 29 2.87 1.46 10.62
C MET A 29 2.60 2.70 9.77
N GLY A 30 1.37 3.24 9.80
CA GLY A 30 1.01 4.49 9.13
C GLY A 30 1.77 5.69 9.69
N VAL A 31 1.86 5.81 11.02
CA VAL A 31 2.62 6.88 11.69
C VAL A 31 4.11 6.75 11.39
N ALA A 32 4.67 5.55 11.47
CA ALA A 32 6.07 5.29 11.14
C ALA A 32 6.37 5.62 9.66
N ALA A 33 5.50 5.20 8.74
CA ALA A 33 5.63 5.51 7.31
C ALA A 33 5.58 7.02 7.05
N VAL A 34 4.66 7.75 7.68
CA VAL A 34 4.56 9.21 7.56
C VAL A 34 5.76 9.92 8.19
N ALA A 35 6.25 9.43 9.34
CA ALA A 35 7.45 9.98 9.98
C ALA A 35 8.69 9.83 9.10
N LEU A 36 8.88 8.66 8.49
CA LEU A 36 9.96 8.41 7.54
C LEU A 36 9.80 9.26 6.27
N ALA A 37 8.59 9.34 5.70
CA ALA A 37 8.31 10.18 4.54
C ALA A 37 8.60 11.66 4.82
N ARG A 38 8.31 12.15 6.03
CA ARG A 38 8.59 13.53 6.44
C ARG A 38 10.09 13.78 6.67
N ARG A 39 10.87 12.75 7.02
CA ARG A 39 12.32 12.82 7.22
C ARG A 39 13.11 12.72 5.91
N PHE A 40 12.62 11.93 4.95
CA PHE A 40 13.28 11.74 3.66
C PHE A 40 12.76 12.66 2.54
N GLY A 41 11.59 13.29 2.70
CA GLY A 41 11.07 14.29 1.76
C GLY A 41 10.98 13.80 0.30
N LEU A 42 11.26 14.69 -0.65
CA LEU A 42 11.21 14.40 -2.09
C LEU A 42 12.09 13.20 -2.51
N PRO A 43 13.36 13.04 -2.06
CA PRO A 43 14.14 11.85 -2.40
C PRO A 43 13.56 10.57 -1.78
N GLY A 44 12.95 10.66 -0.58
CA GLY A 44 12.20 9.55 0.01
C GLY A 44 11.01 9.09 -0.81
N MET A 45 10.27 10.02 -1.41
CA MET A 45 9.15 9.71 -2.31
C MET A 45 9.63 9.01 -3.59
N ILE A 46 10.73 9.48 -4.19
CA ILE A 46 11.32 8.85 -5.37
C ILE A 46 11.80 7.42 -5.04
N ALA A 47 12.51 7.25 -3.92
CA ALA A 47 12.98 5.94 -3.48
C ALA A 47 11.81 4.99 -3.15
N ALA A 48 10.75 5.48 -2.50
CA ALA A 48 9.56 4.69 -2.21
C ALA A 48 8.81 4.29 -3.49
N ALA A 49 8.71 5.19 -4.47
CA ALA A 49 8.09 4.89 -5.76
C ALA A 49 8.91 3.85 -6.55
N ALA A 50 10.22 4.06 -6.68
CA ALA A 50 11.11 3.14 -7.38
C ALA A 50 11.22 1.78 -6.67
N GLY A 51 11.44 1.79 -5.36
CA GLY A 51 11.52 0.60 -4.52
C GLY A 51 10.20 -0.16 -4.47
N GLY A 52 9.07 0.54 -4.34
CA GLY A 52 7.73 -0.05 -4.38
C GLY A 52 7.42 -0.68 -5.74
N TYR A 53 7.81 -0.04 -6.85
CA TYR A 53 7.65 -0.61 -8.19
C TYR A 53 8.53 -1.85 -8.42
N ALA A 54 9.79 -1.80 -8.01
CA ALA A 54 10.70 -2.94 -8.09
C ALA A 54 10.19 -4.11 -7.24
N LEU A 55 9.74 -3.83 -6.01
CA LEU A 55 9.16 -4.82 -5.11
C LEU A 55 7.85 -5.40 -5.66
N LYS A 56 6.97 -4.57 -6.24
CA LYS A 56 5.75 -5.03 -6.93
C LYS A 56 6.10 -5.99 -8.05
N ARG A 57 7.05 -5.64 -8.92
CA ARG A 57 7.47 -6.50 -10.04
C ARG A 57 8.11 -7.80 -9.57
N TYR A 58 8.82 -7.77 -8.45
CA TYR A 58 9.41 -8.96 -7.85
C TYR A 58 8.36 -9.87 -7.21
N ASN A 59 7.42 -9.29 -6.48
CA ASN A 59 6.31 -10.01 -5.88
C ASN A 59 5.35 -10.57 -6.93
N GLU A 60 5.11 -9.88 -8.05
CA GLU A 60 4.31 -10.39 -9.15
C GLU A 60 4.90 -11.70 -9.68
N ARG A 61 6.22 -11.74 -9.91
CA ARG A 61 6.93 -12.96 -10.34
C ARG A 61 6.84 -14.10 -9.32
N ARG A 62 6.76 -13.79 -8.03
CA ARG A 62 6.58 -14.78 -6.95
C ARG A 62 5.12 -15.18 -6.74
N ARG A 63 4.16 -14.27 -6.96
CA ARG A 63 2.71 -14.51 -6.88
C ARG A 63 2.20 -15.36 -8.04
N VAL A 64 2.92 -15.43 -9.15
CA VAL A 64 2.70 -16.43 -10.20
C VAL A 64 2.97 -17.87 -9.69
N THR A 65 3.52 -18.04 -8.49
CA THR A 65 3.64 -19.32 -7.78
C THR A 65 3.29 -19.15 -6.29
N PRO A 66 2.00 -18.96 -5.93
CA PRO A 66 1.23 -20.10 -5.42
C PRO A 66 -0.28 -20.06 -5.73
N GLY A 67 -0.82 -21.15 -6.28
CA GLY A 67 -2.12 -21.66 -5.82
C GLY A 67 -3.42 -21.21 -6.51
N SER A 68 -3.45 -20.99 -7.83
CA SER A 68 -4.72 -21.00 -8.58
C SER A 68 -4.63 -21.79 -9.88
N SER A 69 -3.99 -22.96 -9.79
CA SER A 69 -4.17 -24.10 -10.70
C SER A 69 -5.16 -25.09 -10.08
N THR A 70 -6.35 -24.63 -9.70
CA THR A 70 -7.52 -25.51 -9.54
C THR A 70 -8.37 -25.38 -10.80
N TYR A 71 -7.89 -26.03 -11.84
CA TYR A 71 -8.70 -26.48 -12.96
C TYR A 71 -9.18 -27.90 -12.62
N SER A 72 -10.46 -28.06 -12.27
CA SER A 72 -11.17 -29.35 -12.39
C SER A 72 -12.64 -29.11 -12.06
N ARG A 73 -13.50 -29.17 -13.07
CA ARG A 73 -14.11 -30.42 -13.56
C ARG A 73 -15.38 -30.70 -12.75
N SER A 74 -16.50 -30.84 -13.47
CA SER A 74 -17.81 -31.31 -13.00
C SER A 74 -18.75 -30.24 -12.45
N GLN A 75 -19.79 -29.94 -13.24
CA GLN A 75 -21.18 -29.58 -12.87
C GLN A 75 -21.77 -28.72 -14.02
N GLY A 76 -21.59 -29.12 -15.27
CA GLY A 76 -22.63 -29.91 -15.96
C GLY A 76 -23.11 -31.15 -15.21
N ARG A 77 -24.29 -31.05 -14.60
CA ARG A 77 -25.22 -32.16 -14.46
C ARG A 77 -26.65 -31.65 -14.32
N LEU A 78 -27.43 -32.01 -15.34
CA LEU A 78 -28.89 -32.21 -15.39
C LEU A 78 -29.75 -30.96 -15.28
#